data_AF-A0A653VVY5-F1
#
_entry.id   AF-A0A653VVY5-F1
#
_cell.length_a   1.000
_cell.length_b   1.000
_cell.length_c   1.000
_cell.angle_alpha   90.00
_cell.angle_beta   90.00
_cell.angle_gamma   90.00
#
_symmetry.space_group_name_H-M   'P 1'
#
loop_
_entity.id
_entity.type
_entity.pdbx_description
1 polymer ?
#
loop_
_entity_poly.entity_id
_entity_poly.type
_entity_poly.pdbx_seq_one_letter_code
_entity_poly.pdbx_strand_id
1 'polypeptide(L)'
;MRLRFKIARCSLVLAALLYLGVPLETATGFPLDPTRSYLSELAASDQPNSSLFRIADAVAGGLVVLGCLVMAHRGVQRDRLRAATLLTLGVFGLGTIADVVFPMACAPSASERCAAADVAGTLGSVHALHTVASVIALTAAATTAVLLSLTAVKTPQGPGPLQDSSGSRRRVVCMYAVTGLVIASSVLVTAMSMSHAATGTLPFGGGIAQRAQTLGISVMLCGVPFWLDRRSTRPTTEFSSENTVVSIGVLATAAVGVVGALGANFALVLWFSS
;
A
#
# COMPACT_ATOMS: atom_id res chain seq x y z
N MET A 1 27.76 3.32 -8.39
CA MET A 1 26.64 2.42 -8.76
C MET A 1 26.07 1.59 -7.60
N ARG A 2 26.91 1.02 -6.71
CA ARG A 2 26.45 0.32 -5.49
C ARG A 2 25.81 1.24 -4.44
N LEU A 3 26.26 2.50 -4.36
CA LEU A 3 25.75 3.49 -3.41
C LEU A 3 24.26 3.81 -3.60
N ARG A 4 23.81 4.12 -4.83
CA ARG A 4 22.39 4.41 -5.11
C ARG A 4 21.45 3.26 -4.74
N PHE A 5 21.85 2.02 -5.02
CA PHE A 5 21.06 0.84 -4.65
C PHE A 5 21.00 0.66 -3.12
N LYS A 6 22.12 0.91 -2.43
CA LYS A 6 22.14 0.93 -0.97
C LYS A 6 21.21 2.01 -0.42
N ILE A 7 21.23 3.22 -0.99
CA ILE A 7 20.34 4.33 -0.60
C ILE A 7 18.88 3.90 -0.77
N ALA A 8 18.46 3.47 -1.96
CA ALA A 8 17.07 3.05 -2.19
C ALA A 8 16.63 1.92 -1.25
N ARG A 9 17.49 0.93 -1.03
CA ARG A 9 17.22 -0.17 -0.11
C ARG A 9 17.09 0.33 1.33
N CYS A 10 18.02 1.15 1.81
CA CYS A 10 17.96 1.71 3.16
C CYS A 10 16.70 2.57 3.34
N SER A 11 16.36 3.40 2.35
CA SER A 11 15.14 4.20 2.38
C SER A 11 13.89 3.34 2.49
N LEU A 12 13.73 2.31 1.64
CA LEU A 12 12.54 1.45 1.68
C LEU A 12 12.47 0.56 2.93
N VAL A 13 13.61 0.13 3.48
CA VAL A 13 13.64 -0.61 4.76
C VAL A 13 13.24 0.30 5.92
N LEU A 14 13.78 1.52 5.98
CA LEU A 14 13.39 2.49 7.00
C LEU A 14 11.92 2.89 6.87
N ALA A 15 11.43 3.08 5.64
CA ALA A 15 10.01 3.31 5.38
C ALA A 15 9.14 2.16 5.90
N ALA A 16 9.54 0.90 5.66
CA ALA A 16 8.83 -0.27 6.15
C ALA A 16 8.75 -0.32 7.67
N LEU A 17 9.83 0.01 8.37
CA LEU A 17 9.86 0.01 9.84
C LEU A 17 8.94 1.07 10.43
N LEU A 18 8.90 2.26 9.82
CA LEU A 18 8.03 3.35 10.24
C LEU A 18 6.56 3.07 9.90
N TYR A 19 6.28 2.62 8.67
CA TYR A 19 4.93 2.33 8.18
C TYR A 19 4.27 1.14 8.89
N LEU A 20 5.05 0.22 9.47
CA LEU A 20 4.50 -0.92 10.19
C LEU A 20 3.56 -0.47 11.33
N GLY A 21 3.88 0.65 11.98
CA GLY A 21 3.07 1.33 13.01
C GLY A 21 2.88 0.57 14.33
N VAL A 22 2.79 -0.76 14.32
CA VAL A 22 2.60 -1.61 15.50
C VAL A 22 3.68 -1.42 16.58
N PRO A 23 4.98 -1.27 16.26
CA PRO A 23 5.98 -0.98 17.30
C PRO A 23 5.72 0.35 18.01
N LEU A 24 5.29 1.37 17.26
CA LEU A 24 4.96 2.68 17.80
C LEU A 24 3.70 2.63 18.65
N GLU A 25 2.66 1.95 18.15
CA GLU A 25 1.43 1.67 18.88
C GLU A 25 1.70 0.95 20.21
N THR A 26 2.55 -0.09 20.18
CA THR A 26 2.97 -0.84 21.37
C THR A 26 3.73 0.06 22.35
N ALA A 27 4.65 0.89 21.86
CA ALA A 27 5.42 1.81 22.68
C ALA A 27 4.55 2.90 23.35
N THR A 28 3.43 3.26 22.72
CA THR A 28 2.43 4.18 23.28
C THR A 28 1.39 3.50 24.17
N GLY A 29 1.49 2.18 24.38
CA GLY A 29 0.63 1.43 25.29
C GLY A 29 -0.75 1.07 24.74
N PHE A 30 -0.91 0.90 23.42
CA PHE A 30 -2.19 0.59 22.77
C PHE A 30 -3.31 1.56 23.17
N PRO A 31 -3.22 2.85 22.79
CA PRO A 31 -4.18 3.86 23.21
C PRO A 31 -5.60 3.62 22.66
N LEU A 32 -5.73 2.81 21.61
CA LEU A 32 -6.99 2.35 21.03
C LEU A 32 -7.03 0.82 21.02
N ASP A 33 -8.24 0.22 21.02
CA ASP A 33 -8.40 -1.23 20.90
C ASP A 33 -7.93 -1.71 19.51
N PRO A 34 -6.84 -2.49 19.41
CA PRO A 34 -6.27 -2.90 18.13
C PRO A 34 -7.16 -3.89 17.36
N THR A 35 -8.20 -4.44 17.99
CA THR A 35 -9.14 -5.34 17.34
C THR A 35 -10.23 -4.61 16.55
N ARG A 36 -10.48 -3.33 16.87
CA ARG A 36 -11.60 -2.53 16.36
C ARG A 36 -11.20 -1.14 15.82
N SER A 37 -9.97 -0.69 16.07
CA SER A 37 -9.47 0.58 15.56
C SER A 37 -8.67 0.42 14.28
N TYR A 38 -8.81 1.39 13.39
CA TYR A 38 -7.86 1.58 12.32
C TYR A 38 -6.54 2.13 12.87
N LEU A 39 -5.43 1.79 12.22
CA LEU A 39 -4.11 2.35 12.54
C LEU A 39 -4.05 3.85 12.25
N SER A 40 -4.79 4.33 11.26
CA SER A 40 -4.92 5.75 10.92
C SER A 40 -5.66 6.57 11.99
N GLU A 41 -6.48 5.93 12.84
CA GLU A 41 -7.14 6.63 13.95
C GLU A 41 -6.12 7.10 14.99
N LEU A 42 -4.99 6.42 15.16
CA LEU A 42 -3.89 6.86 16.06
C LEU A 42 -3.30 8.21 15.64
N ALA A 43 -3.43 8.56 14.37
CA ALA A 43 -3.02 9.82 13.77
C ALA A 43 -4.14 10.87 13.70
N ALA A 44 -5.36 10.55 14.17
CA ALA A 44 -6.49 11.47 14.16
C ALA A 44 -6.26 12.69 15.05
N SER A 45 -6.89 13.81 14.71
CA SER A 45 -6.61 15.12 15.33
C SER A 45 -6.98 15.18 16.83
N ASP A 46 -7.87 14.30 17.29
CA ASP A 46 -8.31 14.19 18.68
C ASP A 46 -7.47 13.23 19.53
N GLN A 47 -6.49 12.54 18.94
CA GLN A 47 -5.65 11.58 19.67
C GLN A 47 -4.45 12.23 20.36
N PRO A 48 -4.07 11.76 21.57
CA PRO A 48 -3.01 12.37 22.37
C PRO A 48 -1.62 12.29 21.73
N ASN A 49 -1.35 11.22 20.97
CA ASN A 49 -0.06 10.99 20.30
C ASN A 49 -0.13 11.23 18.78
N SER A 50 -1.14 11.95 18.29
CA SER A 50 -1.43 12.10 16.86
C SER A 50 -0.23 12.60 16.05
N SER A 51 0.50 13.59 16.57
CA SER A 51 1.70 14.14 15.93
C SER A 51 2.79 13.09 15.70
N LEU A 52 2.98 12.15 16.63
CA LEU A 52 4.00 11.11 16.54
C LEU A 52 3.71 10.14 15.40
N PHE A 53 2.47 9.64 15.30
CA PHE A 53 2.03 8.76 14.21
C PHE A 53 2.06 9.48 12.86
N ARG A 54 1.61 10.74 12.82
CA ARG A 54 1.66 11.59 11.62
C ARG A 54 3.09 11.80 11.11
N ILE A 55 4.04 12.07 12.00
CA ILE A 55 5.45 12.22 11.61
C ILE A 55 6.00 10.90 11.08
N ALA A 56 5.71 9.77 11.73
CA ALA A 56 6.14 8.46 11.27
C ALA A 56 5.64 8.15 9.86
N ASP A 57 4.36 8.40 9.58
CA ASP A 57 3.75 8.20 8.26
C ASP A 57 4.32 9.16 7.21
N ALA A 58 4.52 10.44 7.55
CA ALA A 58 5.11 11.41 6.63
C ALA A 58 6.54 11.04 6.24
N VAL A 59 7.36 10.61 7.22
CA VAL A 59 8.72 10.16 6.97
C VAL A 59 8.72 8.85 6.18
N ALA A 60 7.83 7.91 6.49
CA ALA A 60 7.69 6.66 5.75
C ALA A 60 7.35 6.93 4.27
N GLY A 61 6.31 7.72 3.99
CA GLY A 61 5.92 8.09 2.63
C GLY A 61 7.03 8.83 1.87
N GLY A 62 7.72 9.77 2.53
CA GLY A 62 8.86 10.48 1.95
C GLY A 62 10.02 9.57 1.57
N LEU A 63 10.33 8.59 2.43
CA LEU A 63 11.36 7.58 2.16
C LEU A 63 10.97 6.62 1.03
N VAL A 64 9.68 6.29 0.88
CA VAL A 64 9.17 5.54 -0.28
C VAL A 64 9.39 6.32 -1.57
N VAL A 65 8.97 7.59 -1.60
CA VAL A 65 9.15 8.46 -2.78
C VAL A 65 10.63 8.59 -3.14
N LEU A 66 11.50 8.82 -2.15
CA LEU A 66 12.96 8.88 -2.35
C LEU A 66 13.50 7.57 -2.93
N GLY A 67 13.08 6.42 -2.37
CA GLY A 67 13.46 5.10 -2.86
C GLY A 67 13.08 4.90 -4.33
N CYS A 68 11.85 5.26 -4.69
CA CYS A 68 11.35 5.21 -6.06
C CYS A 68 12.15 6.10 -7.01
N LEU A 69 12.40 7.36 -6.65
CA LEU A 69 13.18 8.31 -7.47
C LEU A 69 14.60 7.78 -7.71
N VAL A 70 15.27 7.28 -6.66
CA VAL A 70 16.62 6.72 -6.77
C VAL A 70 16.64 5.45 -7.65
N MET A 71 15.60 4.62 -7.59
CA MET A 71 15.47 3.41 -8.42
C MET A 71 15.08 3.72 -9.88
N ALA A 72 14.34 4.81 -10.13
CA ALA A 72 13.85 5.20 -11.45
C ALA A 72 14.99 5.59 -12.41
N HIS A 73 16.12 6.05 -11.88
CA HIS A 73 17.33 6.35 -12.66
C HIS A 73 17.97 5.12 -13.35
N ARG A 74 17.47 3.89 -13.15
CA ARG A 74 17.93 2.68 -13.85
C ARG A 74 16.91 2.19 -14.88
N GLY A 75 17.18 2.45 -16.16
CA GLY A 75 16.66 1.66 -17.27
C GLY A 75 15.13 1.52 -17.36
N VAL A 76 14.38 2.34 -16.63
CA VAL A 76 12.91 2.36 -16.60
C VAL A 76 12.35 2.53 -18.01
N GLN A 77 13.07 3.25 -18.87
CA GLN A 77 12.71 3.45 -20.26
C GLN A 77 12.64 2.15 -21.10
N ARG A 78 13.28 1.05 -20.66
CA ARG A 78 13.27 -0.23 -21.38
C ARG A 78 12.32 -1.28 -20.78
N ASP A 79 11.80 -1.04 -19.57
CA ASP A 79 10.93 -1.98 -18.88
C ASP A 79 9.70 -1.29 -18.32
N ARG A 80 8.63 -1.27 -19.13
CA ARG A 80 7.34 -0.66 -18.78
C ARG A 80 6.73 -1.24 -17.50
N LEU A 81 6.96 -2.53 -17.21
CA LEU A 81 6.42 -3.15 -16.01
C LEU A 81 7.13 -2.62 -14.76
N ARG A 82 8.46 -2.55 -14.79
CA ARG A 82 9.25 -1.92 -13.72
C ARG A 82 8.87 -0.45 -13.53
N ALA A 83 8.65 0.28 -14.63
CA ALA A 83 8.19 1.67 -14.60
C ALA A 83 6.87 1.80 -13.85
N ALA A 84 5.88 0.97 -14.23
CA ALA A 84 4.57 0.94 -13.61
C ALA A 84 4.66 0.58 -12.12
N THR A 85 5.45 -0.43 -11.74
CA THR A 85 5.64 -0.81 -10.33
C THR A 85 6.21 0.34 -9.50
N LEU A 86 7.22 1.05 -10.01
CA LEU A 86 7.81 2.19 -9.29
C LEU A 86 6.86 3.39 -9.23
N LEU A 87 6.07 3.61 -10.29
CA LEU A 87 5.06 4.66 -10.31
C LEU A 87 3.97 4.40 -9.26
N THR A 88 3.37 3.20 -9.24
CA THR A 88 2.34 2.86 -8.26
C THR A 88 2.89 2.85 -6.84
N LEU A 89 4.13 2.43 -6.65
CA LEU A 89 4.78 2.52 -5.35
C LEU A 89 5.02 3.98 -4.92
N GLY A 90 5.38 4.86 -5.86
CA GLY A 90 5.47 6.31 -5.62
C GLY A 90 4.12 6.93 -5.26
N VAL A 91 3.04 6.52 -5.94
CA VAL A 91 1.66 6.95 -5.62
C VAL A 91 1.26 6.49 -4.22
N PHE A 92 1.62 5.26 -3.81
CA PHE A 92 1.42 4.81 -2.43
C PHE A 92 2.12 5.75 -1.43
N GLY A 93 3.41 6.04 -1.64
CA GLY A 93 4.16 6.95 -0.75
C GLY A 93 3.57 8.36 -0.69
N LEU A 94 3.10 8.90 -1.82
CA LEU A 94 2.41 10.20 -1.87
C LEU A 94 1.05 10.16 -1.17
N GLY A 95 0.29 9.07 -1.32
CA GLY A 95 -0.97 8.85 -0.63
C GLY A 95 -0.78 8.83 0.89
N THR A 96 0.25 8.13 1.38
CA THR A 96 0.60 8.13 2.81
C THR A 96 0.98 9.52 3.33
N ILE A 97 1.66 10.36 2.53
CA ILE A 97 1.91 11.76 2.91
C ILE A 97 0.59 12.54 2.95
N ALA A 98 -0.30 12.32 1.98
CA ALA A 98 -1.60 12.99 1.92
C ALA A 98 -2.48 12.62 3.12
N ASP A 99 -2.45 11.38 3.62
CA ASP A 99 -3.15 10.97 4.86
C ASP A 99 -2.72 11.80 6.08
N VAL A 100 -1.47 12.28 6.11
CA VAL A 100 -0.94 13.13 7.20
C VAL A 100 -1.29 14.59 7.01
N VAL A 101 -1.28 15.08 5.77
CA VAL A 101 -1.66 16.45 5.41
C VAL A 101 -3.16 16.66 5.65
N PHE A 102 -3.96 15.64 5.35
CA PHE A 102 -5.39 15.59 5.59
C PHE A 102 -5.67 14.54 6.67
N PRO A 103 -5.45 14.82 7.96
CA PRO A 103 -5.67 13.84 9.01
C PRO A 103 -7.16 13.59 9.23
N MET A 104 -7.49 12.44 9.82
CA MET A 104 -8.83 12.21 10.35
C MET A 104 -9.19 13.29 11.39
N ALA A 105 -10.42 13.80 11.32
CA ALA A 105 -10.95 14.76 12.30
C ALA A 105 -10.97 14.19 13.73
N CYS A 106 -11.39 12.93 13.88
CA CYS A 106 -11.48 12.23 15.16
C CYS A 106 -11.38 10.71 14.95
N ALA A 107 -11.23 9.94 16.03
CA ALA A 107 -11.20 8.48 16.01
C ALA A 107 -12.59 7.86 16.28
N PRO A 108 -13.25 7.23 15.27
CA PRO A 108 -14.57 6.62 15.47
C PRO A 108 -14.59 5.51 16.52
N SER A 109 -13.49 4.77 16.71
CA SER A 109 -13.40 3.70 17.71
C SER A 109 -13.34 4.22 19.15
N ALA A 110 -12.97 5.49 19.36
CA ALA A 110 -12.85 6.10 20.69
C ALA A 110 -14.08 6.94 21.08
N SER A 111 -14.92 7.32 20.12
CA SER A 111 -16.03 8.24 20.34
C SER A 111 -17.25 7.89 19.49
N GLU A 112 -18.35 7.53 20.15
CA GLU A 112 -19.64 7.32 19.48
C GLU A 112 -20.13 8.57 18.72
N ARG A 113 -19.83 9.76 19.26
CA ARG A 113 -20.13 11.04 18.58
C ARG A 113 -19.35 11.16 17.28
N CYS A 114 -18.07 10.77 17.27
CA CYS A 114 -17.26 10.77 16.06
C CYS A 114 -17.81 9.77 15.05
N ALA A 115 -18.09 8.53 15.48
CA ALA A 115 -18.65 7.49 14.61
C ALA A 115 -19.99 7.91 13.97
N ALA A 116 -20.91 8.47 14.76
CA ALA A 116 -22.19 8.96 14.24
C ALA A 116 -22.01 10.12 13.25
N ALA A 117 -21.06 11.03 13.52
CA ALA A 117 -20.75 12.14 12.62
C ALA A 117 -20.09 11.68 11.30
N ASP A 118 -19.29 10.62 11.35
CA ASP A 118 -18.68 9.97 10.17
C ASP A 118 -19.75 9.34 9.28
N VAL A 119 -20.65 8.54 9.86
CA VAL A 119 -21.81 7.96 9.15
C VAL A 119 -22.68 9.04 8.52
N ALA A 120 -22.88 10.15 9.22
CA ALA A 120 -23.64 11.29 8.70
C ALA A 120 -22.89 12.12 7.64
N GLY A 121 -21.61 11.86 7.39
CA GLY A 121 -20.79 12.63 6.45
C GLY A 121 -20.49 14.06 6.91
N THR A 122 -20.52 14.32 8.22
CA THR A 122 -20.46 15.69 8.79
C THR A 122 -19.09 16.07 9.36
N LEU A 123 -18.06 15.22 9.21
CA LEU A 123 -16.70 15.46 9.72
C LEU A 123 -15.87 16.46 8.89
N GLY A 124 -16.45 17.01 7.82
CA GLY A 124 -15.84 18.05 6.99
C GLY A 124 -14.91 17.54 5.90
N SER A 125 -14.43 18.48 5.06
CA SER A 125 -13.70 18.15 3.83
C SER A 125 -12.30 17.56 4.07
N VAL A 126 -11.63 17.92 5.15
CA VAL A 126 -10.30 17.37 5.49
C VAL A 126 -10.41 15.87 5.80
N HIS A 127 -11.43 15.47 6.56
CA HIS A 127 -11.69 14.05 6.82
C HIS A 127 -12.07 13.30 5.53
N ALA A 128 -12.88 13.91 4.66
CA ALA A 128 -13.19 13.30 3.35
C ALA A 128 -11.94 13.12 2.48
N LEU A 129 -11.02 14.11 2.47
CA LEU A 129 -9.75 14.02 1.75
C LEU A 129 -8.83 12.94 2.34
N HIS A 130 -8.84 12.74 3.66
CA HIS A 130 -8.16 11.61 4.30
C HIS A 130 -8.65 10.29 3.72
N THR A 131 -9.95 10.07 3.71
CA THR A 131 -10.56 8.83 3.21
C THR A 131 -10.18 8.57 1.75
N VAL A 132 -10.22 9.59 0.89
CA VAL A 132 -9.80 9.49 -0.51
C VAL A 132 -8.30 9.16 -0.63
N ALA A 133 -7.45 9.85 0.14
CA ALA A 133 -6.00 9.60 0.15
C ALA A 133 -5.67 8.16 0.58
N SER A 134 -6.31 7.67 1.63
CA SER A 134 -6.14 6.31 2.14
C SER A 134 -6.57 5.26 1.11
N VAL A 135 -7.70 5.47 0.42
CA VAL A 135 -8.14 4.59 -0.68
C VAL A 135 -7.09 4.59 -1.81
N ILE A 136 -6.59 5.75 -2.22
CA ILE A 136 -5.53 5.84 -3.24
C ILE A 136 -4.26 5.13 -2.78
N ALA A 137 -3.84 5.31 -1.53
CA ALA A 137 -2.66 4.66 -0.98
C ALA A 137 -2.79 3.13 -1.01
N LEU A 138 -3.88 2.60 -0.46
CA LEU A 138 -4.12 1.16 -0.38
C LEU A 138 -4.25 0.51 -1.77
N THR A 139 -4.93 1.17 -2.71
CA THR A 139 -4.99 0.69 -4.10
C THR A 139 -3.65 0.68 -4.80
N ALA A 140 -2.85 1.73 -4.61
CA ALA A 140 -1.53 1.82 -5.18
C ALA A 140 -0.59 0.75 -4.60
N ALA A 141 -0.70 0.46 -3.30
CA ALA A 141 0.03 -0.64 -2.66
C ALA A 141 -0.38 -2.02 -3.22
N ALA A 142 -1.68 -2.29 -3.31
CA ALA A 142 -2.21 -3.53 -3.90
C ALA A 142 -1.77 -3.69 -5.36
N THR A 143 -1.86 -2.63 -6.16
CA THR A 143 -1.42 -2.62 -7.56
C THR A 143 0.08 -2.88 -7.67
N THR A 144 0.89 -2.28 -6.78
CA THR A 144 2.33 -2.55 -6.72
C THR A 144 2.63 -4.03 -6.47
N ALA A 145 1.92 -4.66 -5.53
CA ALA A 145 2.07 -6.09 -5.22
C ALA A 145 1.74 -6.98 -6.43
N VAL A 146 0.66 -6.68 -7.14
CA VAL A 146 0.28 -7.38 -8.38
C VAL A 146 1.34 -7.20 -9.47
N LEU A 147 1.78 -5.97 -9.72
CA LEU A 147 2.79 -5.70 -10.75
C LEU A 147 4.13 -6.38 -10.44
N LEU A 148 4.54 -6.44 -9.17
CA LEU A 148 5.70 -7.22 -8.73
C LEU A 148 5.52 -8.69 -9.08
N SER A 149 4.36 -9.29 -8.77
CA SER A 149 4.07 -10.68 -9.10
C SER A 149 4.17 -10.98 -10.60
N LEU A 150 3.69 -10.07 -11.45
CA LEU A 150 3.82 -10.20 -12.91
C LEU A 150 5.27 -10.19 -13.40
N THR A 151 6.20 -9.57 -12.65
CA THR A 151 7.62 -9.60 -13.04
C THR A 151 8.21 -11.01 -12.97
N ALA A 152 7.77 -11.86 -12.03
CA ALA A 152 8.23 -13.24 -11.94
C ALA A 152 7.64 -14.15 -13.02
N VAL A 153 6.40 -13.89 -13.47
CA VAL A 153 5.78 -14.64 -14.58
C VAL A 153 6.49 -14.35 -15.90
N LYS A 154 6.87 -13.09 -16.15
CA LYS A 154 7.52 -12.65 -17.39
C LYS A 154 8.98 -13.10 -17.53
N THR A 155 9.62 -13.54 -16.46
CA THR A 155 10.98 -14.08 -16.51
C THR A 155 10.91 -15.61 -16.43
N PRO A 156 11.01 -16.35 -17.55
CA PRO A 156 11.20 -17.79 -17.49
C PRO A 156 12.44 -18.07 -16.65
N GLN A 157 12.29 -18.87 -15.60
CA GLN A 157 13.44 -19.43 -14.88
C GLN A 157 14.06 -20.51 -15.77
N GLY A 158 14.80 -20.10 -16.80
CA GLY A 158 15.59 -21.03 -17.60
C GLY A 158 16.68 -21.65 -16.70
N PRO A 159 16.93 -22.96 -16.78
CA PRO A 159 18.00 -23.59 -16.02
C PRO A 159 19.34 -23.11 -16.55
N GLY A 160 19.90 -22.06 -15.94
CA GLY A 160 21.30 -21.71 -16.13
C GLY A 160 22.19 -22.76 -15.45
N PRO A 161 23.34 -23.18 -16.02
CA PRO A 161 24.05 -24.40 -15.59
C PRO A 161 24.58 -24.44 -14.15
N LEU A 162 24.50 -23.37 -13.36
CA LEU A 162 25.07 -23.29 -12.01
C LEU A 162 24.26 -22.40 -11.02
N GLN A 163 22.98 -22.13 -11.30
CA GLN A 163 22.18 -21.22 -10.46
C GLN A 163 21.46 -22.00 -9.34
N ASP A 164 21.71 -21.65 -8.08
CA ASP A 164 21.01 -22.17 -6.90
C ASP A 164 19.48 -21.99 -7.06
N SER A 165 18.82 -23.04 -7.52
CA SER A 165 17.40 -23.09 -7.84
C SER A 165 16.51 -22.94 -6.60
N SER A 166 17.02 -23.35 -5.43
CA SER A 166 16.36 -23.19 -4.13
C SER A 166 16.24 -21.72 -3.76
N GLY A 167 17.33 -20.95 -3.95
CA GLY A 167 17.34 -19.52 -3.74
C GLY A 167 16.29 -18.81 -4.59
N SER A 168 16.24 -19.08 -5.90
CA SER A 168 15.29 -18.45 -6.84
C SER A 168 13.83 -18.79 -6.53
N ARG A 169 13.53 -20.06 -6.24
CA ARG A 169 12.17 -20.51 -5.87
C ARG A 169 11.68 -19.84 -4.60
N ARG A 170 12.53 -19.75 -3.57
CA ARG A 170 12.19 -19.06 -2.30
C ARG A 170 11.82 -17.60 -2.51
N ARG A 171 12.49 -16.88 -3.42
CA ARG A 171 12.17 -15.46 -3.72
C ARG A 171 10.78 -15.32 -4.33
N VAL A 172 10.44 -16.16 -5.29
CA VAL A 172 9.15 -16.12 -5.98
C VAL A 172 8.02 -16.53 -5.04
N VAL A 173 8.21 -17.59 -4.26
CA VAL A 173 7.24 -18.00 -3.23
C VAL A 173 7.01 -16.88 -2.21
N CYS A 174 8.08 -16.26 -1.72
CA CYS A 174 7.98 -15.12 -0.79
C CYS A 174 7.21 -13.95 -1.42
N MET A 175 7.48 -13.60 -2.69
CA MET A 175 6.78 -12.53 -3.39
C MET A 175 5.28 -12.82 -3.56
N TYR A 176 4.90 -14.04 -3.95
CA TYR A 176 3.49 -14.44 -4.06
C TYR A 176 2.80 -14.49 -2.69
N ALA A 177 3.49 -14.97 -1.65
CA ALA A 177 2.94 -14.98 -0.29
C ALA A 177 2.67 -13.55 0.22
N VAL A 178 3.61 -12.62 -0.01
CA VAL A 178 3.43 -11.21 0.34
C VAL A 178 2.30 -10.57 -0.47
N THR A 179 2.23 -10.84 -1.76
CA THR A 179 1.14 -10.35 -2.62
C THR A 179 -0.21 -10.88 -2.15
N GLY A 180 -0.29 -12.18 -1.88
CA GLY A 180 -1.49 -12.81 -1.33
C GLY A 180 -1.91 -12.19 0.00
N LEU A 181 -0.96 -11.94 0.90
CA LEU A 181 -1.22 -11.28 2.18
C LEU A 181 -1.78 -9.86 1.97
N VAL A 182 -1.14 -9.03 1.14
CA VAL A 182 -1.60 -7.66 0.86
C VAL A 182 -3.00 -7.66 0.24
N ILE A 183 -3.25 -8.50 -0.77
CA ILE A 183 -4.56 -8.54 -1.43
C ILE A 183 -5.65 -9.09 -0.51
N ALA A 184 -5.40 -10.22 0.15
CA ALA A 184 -6.39 -10.85 1.03
C ALA A 184 -6.76 -9.93 2.21
N SER A 185 -5.76 -9.30 2.85
CA SER A 185 -6.03 -8.34 3.92
C SER A 185 -6.73 -7.08 3.42
N SER A 186 -6.40 -6.56 2.24
CA SER A 186 -7.09 -5.40 1.65
C SER A 186 -8.57 -5.69 1.37
N VAL A 187 -8.86 -6.86 0.77
CA VAL A 187 -10.23 -7.31 0.52
C VAL A 187 -10.97 -7.51 1.83
N LEU A 188 -10.33 -8.13 2.83
CA LEU A 188 -10.94 -8.40 4.13
C LEU A 188 -11.28 -7.10 4.88
N VAL A 189 -10.34 -6.15 4.96
CA VAL A 189 -10.56 -4.85 5.61
C VAL A 189 -11.67 -4.08 4.90
N THR A 190 -11.66 -4.07 3.56
CA THR A 190 -12.71 -3.39 2.78
C THR A 190 -14.08 -4.03 3.02
N ALA A 191 -14.18 -5.37 2.98
CA ALA A 191 -15.43 -6.07 3.24
C ALA A 191 -15.94 -5.83 4.66
N MET A 192 -15.05 -5.86 5.66
CA MET A 192 -15.38 -5.57 7.05
C MET A 192 -15.87 -4.13 7.24
N SER A 193 -15.15 -3.16 6.66
CA SER A 193 -15.55 -1.75 6.68
C SER A 193 -16.93 -1.55 6.04
N MET A 194 -17.18 -2.14 4.87
CA MET A 194 -18.48 -2.06 4.20
C MET A 194 -19.60 -2.71 5.01
N SER A 195 -19.34 -3.85 5.64
CA SER A 195 -20.35 -4.55 6.45
C SER A 195 -20.79 -3.78 7.70
N HIS A 196 -19.97 -2.84 8.17
CA HIS A 196 -20.23 -2.00 9.35
C HIS A 196 -20.24 -0.50 9.02
N ALA A 197 -20.43 -0.15 7.75
CA ALA A 197 -20.47 1.25 7.32
C ALA A 197 -21.59 2.03 8.03
N ALA A 198 -22.68 1.37 8.41
CA ALA A 198 -23.80 1.98 9.14
C ALA A 198 -23.44 2.37 10.59
N THR A 199 -22.38 1.81 11.17
CA THR A 199 -21.95 2.11 12.55
C THR A 199 -20.73 3.03 12.61
N GLY A 200 -20.13 3.37 11.47
CA GLY A 200 -18.92 4.20 11.42
C GLY A 200 -17.70 3.58 12.11
N THR A 201 -17.76 2.29 12.42
CA THR A 201 -16.76 1.59 13.25
C THR A 201 -16.39 0.27 12.61
N LEU A 202 -15.17 -0.18 12.86
CA LEU A 202 -14.68 -1.46 12.34
C LEU A 202 -15.18 -2.61 13.23
N PRO A 203 -15.64 -3.74 12.65
CA PRO A 203 -16.00 -4.91 13.44
C PRO A 203 -14.79 -5.51 14.15
N PHE A 204 -15.07 -6.34 15.15
CA PHE A 204 -14.05 -7.12 15.83
C PHE A 204 -13.20 -7.92 14.84
N GLY A 205 -11.89 -7.76 14.93
CA GLY A 205 -10.90 -8.40 14.06
C GLY A 205 -10.52 -7.57 12.83
N GLY A 206 -11.28 -6.54 12.48
CA GLY A 206 -10.92 -5.68 11.35
C GLY A 206 -9.64 -4.87 11.60
N GLY A 207 -9.40 -4.44 12.85
CA GLY A 207 -8.15 -3.75 13.20
C GLY A 207 -6.94 -4.67 13.08
N ILE A 208 -7.11 -5.97 13.37
CA ILE A 208 -6.06 -6.98 13.19
C ILE A 208 -5.83 -7.24 11.70
N ALA A 209 -6.89 -7.33 10.89
CA ALA A 209 -6.78 -7.48 9.44
C ALA A 209 -6.00 -6.31 8.82
N GLN A 210 -6.23 -5.08 9.29
CA GLN A 210 -5.47 -3.92 8.83
C GLN A 210 -4.00 -3.94 9.28
N ARG A 211 -3.70 -4.37 10.50
CA ARG A 211 -2.28 -4.54 10.93
C ARG A 211 -1.56 -5.64 10.15
N ALA A 212 -2.26 -6.70 9.75
CA ALA A 212 -1.74 -7.69 8.82
C ALA A 212 -1.48 -7.10 7.42
N GLN A 213 -2.35 -6.17 6.98
CA GLN A 213 -2.17 -5.42 5.73
C GLN A 213 -0.93 -4.52 5.78
N THR A 214 -0.74 -3.73 6.83
CA THR A 214 0.44 -2.86 6.97
C THR A 214 1.73 -3.66 7.10
N LEU A 215 1.68 -4.83 7.78
CA LEU A 215 2.79 -5.79 7.80
C LEU A 215 3.12 -6.29 6.39
N GLY A 216 2.11 -6.72 5.63
CA GLY A 216 2.28 -7.19 4.25
C GLY A 216 2.92 -6.12 3.35
N ILE A 217 2.45 -4.88 3.45
CA ILE A 217 3.01 -3.73 2.72
C ILE A 217 4.44 -3.46 3.18
N SER A 218 4.74 -3.51 4.49
CA SER A 218 6.10 -3.30 5.03
C SER A 218 7.09 -4.36 4.54
N VAL A 219 6.68 -5.63 4.49
CA VAL A 219 7.48 -6.70 3.90
C VAL A 219 7.66 -6.48 2.40
N MET A 220 6.62 -6.03 1.69
CA MET A 220 6.70 -5.66 0.28
C MET A 220 7.74 -4.56 0.04
N LEU A 221 7.72 -3.48 0.84
CA LEU A 221 8.69 -2.39 0.75
C LEU A 221 10.13 -2.88 0.91
N CYS A 222 10.38 -3.75 1.90
CA CYS A 222 11.69 -4.39 2.08
C CYS A 222 12.12 -5.24 0.87
N GLY A 223 11.16 -5.93 0.23
CA GLY A 223 11.40 -6.85 -0.89
C GLY A 223 11.60 -6.17 -2.25
N VAL A 224 10.99 -5.00 -2.48
CA VAL A 224 11.01 -4.28 -3.77
C VAL A 224 12.41 -4.12 -4.38
N PRO A 225 13.44 -3.64 -3.65
CA PRO A 225 14.80 -3.51 -4.20
C PRO A 225 15.35 -4.83 -4.72
N PHE A 226 14.99 -5.94 -4.08
CA PHE A 226 15.53 -7.26 -4.36
C PHE A 226 14.76 -8.01 -5.44
N TRP A 227 13.44 -7.89 -5.48
CA TRP A 227 12.61 -8.46 -6.55
C TRP A 227 12.80 -7.71 -7.88
N LEU A 228 13.08 -6.40 -7.84
CA LEU A 228 13.38 -5.61 -9.04
C LEU A 228 14.87 -5.62 -9.46
N ASP A 229 15.78 -6.21 -8.66
CA ASP A 229 17.19 -6.33 -9.02
C ASP A 229 17.39 -7.46 -10.04
N ARG A 230 17.23 -7.12 -11.32
CA ARG A 230 17.63 -8.00 -12.41
C ARG A 230 19.15 -8.10 -12.47
N ARG A 231 19.72 -9.20 -11.97
CA ARG A 231 21.07 -9.61 -12.40
C ARG A 231 20.97 -9.94 -13.88
N SER A 232 21.65 -9.14 -14.70
CA SER A 232 21.75 -9.24 -16.16
C SER A 232 21.86 -10.69 -16.66
N THR A 233 20.75 -11.31 -17.03
CA THR A 233 20.73 -12.38 -18.03
C THR A 233 20.31 -11.74 -19.35
N ARG A 234 21.11 -11.95 -20.40
CA ARG A 234 20.90 -11.37 -21.72
C ARG A 234 19.50 -11.72 -22.24
N PRO A 235 18.82 -10.82 -22.95
CA PRO A 235 17.54 -11.14 -23.55
C PRO A 235 17.75 -12.11 -24.71
N THR A 236 17.08 -13.26 -24.68
CA THR A 236 16.79 -14.03 -25.89
C THR A 236 15.30 -13.87 -26.20
N THR A 237 15.07 -13.49 -27.46
CA THR A 237 13.82 -13.49 -28.24
C THR A 237 12.76 -12.44 -27.91
N GLU A 238 12.53 -11.58 -28.91
CA GLU A 238 11.36 -10.71 -29.06
C GLU A 238 10.07 -11.54 -29.04
N PHE A 239 9.11 -11.14 -28.22
CA PHE A 239 7.78 -11.72 -28.18
C PHE A 239 6.73 -10.62 -28.38
N SER A 240 5.74 -10.91 -29.24
CA SER A 240 4.78 -9.95 -29.79
C SER A 240 4.00 -9.17 -28.73
N SER A 241 3.98 -7.85 -28.91
CA SER A 241 3.65 -6.85 -27.88
C SER A 241 2.14 -6.57 -27.68
N GLU A 242 1.26 -7.12 -28.51
CA GLU A 242 -0.15 -6.71 -28.54
C GLU A 242 -1.02 -7.38 -27.46
N ASN A 243 -0.86 -8.68 -27.21
CA ASN A 243 -1.73 -9.40 -26.28
C ASN A 243 -1.47 -9.08 -24.79
N THR A 244 -0.26 -8.61 -24.45
CA THR A 244 0.12 -8.34 -23.05
C THR A 244 -0.30 -6.93 -22.58
N VAL A 245 -0.40 -5.97 -23.50
CA VAL A 245 -0.81 -4.58 -23.19
C VAL A 245 -2.29 -4.53 -22.85
N VAL A 246 -3.12 -5.30 -23.55
CA VAL A 246 -4.57 -5.42 -23.29
C VAL A 246 -4.82 -6.11 -21.94
N SER A 247 -4.12 -7.20 -21.60
CA SER A 247 -4.34 -7.90 -20.33
C SER A 247 -3.86 -7.13 -19.09
N ILE A 248 -2.77 -6.35 -19.19
CA ILE A 248 -2.27 -5.52 -18.09
C ILE A 248 -3.13 -4.27 -17.91
N GLY A 249 -3.60 -3.66 -19.01
CA GLY A 249 -4.60 -2.61 -18.98
C GLY A 249 -5.88 -3.10 -18.29
N VAL A 250 -6.43 -4.25 -18.70
CA VAL A 250 -7.66 -4.79 -18.12
C VAL A 250 -7.53 -5.15 -16.63
N LEU A 251 -6.40 -5.69 -16.17
CA LEU A 251 -6.20 -6.03 -14.74
C LEU A 251 -5.94 -4.80 -13.86
N ALA A 252 -5.17 -3.82 -14.35
CA ALA A 252 -4.97 -2.56 -13.64
C ALA A 252 -6.25 -1.71 -13.62
N THR A 253 -6.99 -1.68 -14.73
CA THR A 253 -8.30 -1.02 -14.81
C THR A 253 -9.38 -1.80 -14.06
N ALA A 254 -9.26 -3.11 -13.85
CA ALA A 254 -10.15 -3.87 -12.96
C ALA A 254 -9.82 -3.61 -11.48
N ALA A 255 -8.56 -3.51 -11.09
CA ALA A 255 -8.17 -3.15 -9.72
C ALA A 255 -8.51 -1.69 -9.38
N VAL A 256 -8.23 -0.77 -10.30
CA VAL A 256 -8.64 0.64 -10.23
C VAL A 256 -10.15 0.80 -10.42
N GLY A 257 -10.81 -0.08 -11.17
CA GLY A 257 -12.24 -0.04 -11.44
C GLY A 257 -13.06 -0.59 -10.29
N VAL A 258 -12.62 -1.65 -9.62
CA VAL A 258 -13.28 -2.16 -8.40
C VAL A 258 -13.18 -1.14 -7.28
N VAL A 259 -12.02 -0.50 -7.11
CA VAL A 259 -11.84 0.47 -6.02
C VAL A 259 -12.30 1.89 -6.39
N GLY A 260 -12.19 2.26 -7.67
CA GLY A 260 -12.76 3.49 -8.23
C GLY A 260 -14.28 3.45 -8.32
N ALA A 261 -14.91 2.30 -8.55
CA ALA A 261 -16.37 2.15 -8.44
C ALA A 261 -16.84 2.24 -6.98
N LEU A 262 -16.00 1.87 -6.01
CA LEU A 262 -16.29 2.07 -4.58
C LEU A 262 -16.08 3.54 -4.17
N GLY A 263 -15.04 4.21 -4.65
CA GLY A 263 -14.81 5.65 -4.45
C GLY A 263 -15.82 6.54 -5.19
N ALA A 264 -16.29 6.14 -6.37
CA ALA A 264 -17.32 6.85 -7.13
C ALA A 264 -18.71 6.70 -6.49
N ASN A 265 -19.03 5.56 -5.89
CA ASN A 265 -20.23 5.42 -5.07
C ASN A 265 -20.19 6.36 -3.85
N PHE A 266 -19.02 6.55 -3.24
CA PHE A 266 -18.85 7.49 -2.12
C PHE A 266 -18.92 8.96 -2.57
N ALA A 267 -18.32 9.31 -3.72
CA ALA A 267 -18.41 10.65 -4.32
C ALA A 267 -19.84 10.98 -4.80
N LEU A 268 -20.59 9.99 -5.28
CA LEU A 268 -22.02 10.16 -5.61
C LEU A 268 -22.85 10.41 -4.34
N VAL A 269 -22.57 9.69 -3.24
CA VAL A 269 -23.22 9.95 -1.95
C VAL A 269 -22.91 11.35 -1.43
N LEU A 270 -21.68 11.85 -1.59
CA LEU A 270 -21.30 13.22 -1.23
C LEU A 270 -21.92 14.30 -2.13
N TRP A 271 -22.22 13.98 -3.39
CA TRP A 271 -22.87 14.91 -4.33
C TRP A 271 -24.39 15.01 -4.14
N PHE A 272 -25.02 13.96 -3.60
CA PHE A 272 -26.45 13.96 -3.24
C PHE A 272 -26.74 14.48 -1.82
N SER A 273 -25.72 14.71 -0.98
CA SER A 273 -25.86 15.21 0.39
C SER A 273 -25.49 16.70 0.58
N SER A 274 -25.13 17.39 -0.50
CA SER A 274 -25.02 18.86 -0.60
C SER A 274 -26.29 19.48 -1.16
#